data_AF-A0A498G4T1-F1
#
_entry.id   AF-A0A498G4T1-F1
#
_cell.length_a   1.000
_cell.length_b   1.000
_cell.length_c   1.000
_cell.angle_alpha   90.00
_cell.angle_beta   90.00
_cell.angle_gamma   90.00
#
_symmetry.space_group_name_H-M   'P 1'
#
loop_
_entity.id
_entity.type
_entity.pdbx_description
1 polymer ?
#
loop_
_entity_poly.entity_id
_entity_poly.type
_entity_poly.pdbx_seq_one_letter_code
_entity_poly.pdbx_strand_id
1 'polypeptide(L)'
;MSQSQHPGSHEADHEDVLCQPNEFDVPSPRQLRAMRYLSDLTIRQVADRADISTDSVWRWEQGVQSPRLCDVRSLLQIYQDEAEEQTQLKL
;
A
#
# COMPACT_ATOMS: atom_id res chain seq x y z
N MET A 1 -50.74 3.11 -32.69
CA MET A 1 -50.60 2.58 -31.32
C MET A 1 -49.24 3.02 -30.82
N SER A 2 -49.23 3.93 -29.85
CA SER A 2 -48.04 4.35 -29.11
C SER A 2 -47.49 3.19 -28.28
N GLN A 3 -46.18 3.12 -28.17
CA GLN A 3 -45.42 2.74 -26.97
C GLN A 3 -43.96 3.10 -27.27
N SER A 4 -43.45 4.20 -26.72
CA SER A 4 -42.97 4.40 -25.34
C SER A 4 -41.46 4.18 -25.26
N GLN A 5 -40.82 5.25 -24.78
CA GLN A 5 -39.40 5.44 -24.54
C GLN A 5 -38.81 4.39 -23.58
N HIS A 6 -37.51 4.12 -23.70
CA HIS A 6 -36.58 4.42 -22.61
C HIS A 6 -35.16 4.70 -23.12
N PRO A 7 -34.61 5.91 -22.86
CA PRO A 7 -33.18 6.17 -22.83
C PRO A 7 -32.67 5.90 -21.41
N GLY A 8 -31.57 5.17 -21.30
CA GLY A 8 -30.91 4.86 -20.04
C GLY A 8 -29.96 3.71 -20.32
N SER A 9 -28.70 3.71 -19.92
CA SER A 9 -27.94 4.56 -19.01
C SER A 9 -26.49 4.16 -19.35
N HIS A 10 -25.56 5.07 -19.58
CA HIS A 10 -24.56 5.42 -18.56
C HIS A 10 -24.15 4.28 -17.61
N GLU A 11 -23.81 3.10 -18.15
CA GLU A 11 -22.79 2.24 -17.56
C GLU A 11 -21.46 2.83 -18.05
N ALA A 12 -21.05 4.00 -17.57
CA ALA A 12 -20.15 4.07 -16.42
C ALA A 12 -19.11 2.96 -16.58
N ASP A 13 -18.03 3.28 -17.29
CA ASP A 13 -16.75 2.59 -17.30
C ASP A 13 -16.19 2.52 -15.88
N HIS A 14 -16.90 1.85 -14.99
CA HIS A 14 -16.33 1.24 -13.82
C HIS A 14 -15.61 0.02 -14.36
N GLU A 15 -14.44 0.24 -14.95
CA GLU A 15 -13.36 -0.72 -14.85
C GLU A 15 -13.12 -0.91 -13.35
N ASP A 16 -13.97 -1.74 -12.75
CA ASP A 16 -13.75 -2.41 -11.50
C ASP A 16 -12.35 -2.96 -11.66
N VAL A 17 -11.40 -2.33 -10.98
CA VAL A 17 -10.02 -2.81 -10.91
C VAL A 17 -10.13 -4.13 -10.15
N LEU A 18 -10.44 -5.19 -10.89
CA LEU A 18 -10.44 -6.56 -10.42
C LEU A 18 -8.97 -6.92 -10.22
N CYS A 19 -8.33 -6.34 -9.21
CA CYS A 19 -7.12 -6.88 -8.62
C CYS A 19 -7.47 -8.33 -8.29
N GLN A 20 -7.06 -9.27 -9.14
CA GLN A 20 -7.39 -10.66 -8.89
C GLN A 20 -6.69 -11.02 -7.57
N PRO A 21 -7.39 -11.64 -6.59
CA PRO A 21 -6.80 -11.92 -5.28
C PRO A 21 -5.51 -12.76 -5.34
N ASN A 22 -5.26 -13.45 -6.45
CA ASN A 22 -4.08 -14.27 -6.71
C ASN A 22 -2.89 -13.48 -7.30
N GLU A 23 -3.06 -12.20 -7.66
CA GLU A 23 -2.00 -11.34 -8.20
C GLU A 23 -1.31 -10.49 -7.12
N PHE A 24 -1.73 -10.62 -5.85
CA PHE A 24 -1.09 -9.91 -4.75
C PHE A 24 0.23 -10.58 -4.35
N ASP A 25 1.32 -10.07 -4.89
CA ASP A 25 2.67 -10.43 -4.48
C ASP A 25 3.12 -9.65 -3.24
N VAL A 26 3.84 -10.34 -2.34
CA VAL A 26 4.50 -9.70 -1.20
C VAL A 26 5.53 -8.69 -1.73
N PRO A 27 5.60 -7.46 -1.19
CA PRO A 27 6.54 -6.46 -1.67
C PRO A 27 7.99 -6.95 -1.61
N SER A 28 8.72 -6.75 -2.71
CA SER A 28 10.16 -6.98 -2.75
C SER A 28 10.92 -6.03 -1.80
N PRO A 29 12.16 -6.36 -1.41
CA PRO A 29 13.02 -5.49 -0.60
C PRO A 29 13.12 -4.05 -1.14
N ARG A 30 13.25 -3.90 -2.46
CA ARG A 30 13.30 -2.60 -3.13
C ARG A 30 11.98 -1.85 -3.01
N GLN A 31 10.84 -2.53 -3.14
CA GLN A 31 9.52 -1.93 -2.96
C GLN A 31 9.31 -1.49 -1.50
N LEU A 32 9.68 -2.31 -0.51
CA LEU A 32 9.61 -1.93 0.91
C LEU A 32 10.37 -0.63 1.18
N ARG A 33 11.61 -0.54 0.67
CA ARG A 33 12.44 0.66 0.79
C ARG A 33 11.82 1.87 0.09
N ALA A 34 11.27 1.68 -1.10
CA ALA A 34 10.63 2.76 -1.85
C ALA A 34 9.40 3.30 -1.13
N MET A 35 8.52 2.41 -0.64
CA MET A 35 7.33 2.80 0.12
C MET A 35 7.72 3.60 1.38
N ARG A 36 8.74 3.15 2.13
CA ARG A 36 9.24 3.92 3.27
C ARG A 36 9.66 5.35 2.91
N TYR A 37 10.38 5.53 1.80
CA TYR A 37 10.78 6.86 1.35
C TYR A 37 9.60 7.70 0.87
N LEU A 38 8.62 7.10 0.20
CA LEU A 38 7.41 7.80 -0.23
C LEU A 38 6.55 8.27 0.95
N SER A 39 6.59 7.54 2.06
CA SER A 39 5.97 7.91 3.33
C SER A 39 6.85 8.85 4.18
N ASP A 40 7.98 9.35 3.67
CA ASP A 40 8.96 10.20 4.38
C ASP A 40 9.42 9.67 5.75
N LEU A 41 9.50 8.36 5.90
CA LEU A 41 9.91 7.73 7.16
C LEU A 41 11.39 7.32 7.15
N THR A 42 12.04 7.53 8.28
CA THR A 42 13.34 6.91 8.58
C THR A 42 13.18 5.47 9.03
N ILE A 43 14.23 4.65 8.89
CA ILE A 43 14.25 3.27 9.40
C ILE A 43 13.90 3.21 10.90
N ARG A 44 14.38 4.20 11.69
CA ARG A 44 14.09 4.27 13.13
C ARG A 44 12.62 4.50 13.41
N GLN A 45 12.01 5.46 12.72
CA GLN A 45 10.58 5.76 12.86
C GLN A 45 9.67 4.57 12.49
N VAL A 46 10.06 3.78 11.50
CA VAL A 46 9.35 2.54 11.14
C VAL A 46 9.52 1.49 12.22
N ALA A 47 10.76 1.27 12.67
CA ALA A 47 11.08 0.30 13.69
C ALA A 47 10.35 0.58 15.02
N ASP A 48 10.34 1.84 15.45
CA ASP A 48 9.66 2.29 16.67
C ASP A 48 8.14 2.07 16.56
N ARG A 49 7.52 2.36 15.41
CA ARG A 49 6.07 2.15 15.20
C ARG A 49 5.68 0.68 15.10
N ALA A 50 6.55 -0.15 14.54
CA ALA A 50 6.32 -1.59 14.38
C ALA A 50 6.77 -2.43 15.58
N ASP A 51 7.35 -1.81 16.62
CA ASP A 51 7.95 -2.47 17.79
C ASP A 51 8.99 -3.55 17.41
N ILE A 52 9.88 -3.20 16.50
CA ILE A 52 10.96 -4.07 16.00
C ILE A 52 12.31 -3.34 16.01
N SER A 53 13.39 -4.07 15.74
CA SER A 53 14.72 -3.44 15.64
C SER A 53 14.93 -2.73 14.29
N THR A 54 15.72 -1.66 14.30
CA THR A 54 16.17 -0.98 13.08
C THR A 54 16.98 -1.88 12.15
N ASP A 55 17.75 -2.82 12.71
CA ASP A 55 18.51 -3.82 11.97
C ASP A 55 17.58 -4.78 11.21
N SER A 56 16.44 -5.16 11.78
CA SER A 56 15.44 -6.00 11.09
C SER A 56 14.91 -5.30 9.84
N VAL A 57 14.47 -4.04 9.96
CA VAL A 57 13.99 -3.23 8.83
C VAL A 57 15.07 -3.09 7.77
N TRP A 58 16.31 -2.77 8.19
CA TRP A 58 17.43 -2.65 7.26
C TRP A 58 17.70 -3.95 6.50
N ARG A 59 17.77 -5.10 7.18
CA ARG A 59 18.01 -6.41 6.54
C ARG A 59 16.92 -6.78 5.54
N TRP A 60 15.67 -6.44 5.83
CA TRP A 60 14.55 -6.68 4.93
C TRP A 60 14.65 -5.80 3.68
N GLU A 61 14.96 -4.52 3.82
CA GLU A 61 15.14 -3.60 2.68
C GLU A 61 16.37 -3.93 1.81
N GLN A 62 17.40 -4.54 2.39
CA GLN A 62 18.56 -5.04 1.65
C GLN A 62 18.36 -6.43 1.04
N GLY A 63 17.25 -7.13 1.37
CA GLY A 63 17.03 -8.51 0.93
C GLY A 63 17.95 -9.54 1.59
N VAL A 64 18.61 -9.17 2.69
CA VAL A 64 19.47 -10.07 3.48
C VAL A 64 18.62 -11.11 4.21
N GLN A 65 17.42 -10.72 4.61
CA GLN A 65 16.45 -11.59 5.29
C GLN A 65 15.05 -11.26 4.80
N SER A 66 14.17 -12.25 4.75
CA SER A 66 12.74 -12.02 4.46
C SER A 66 11.98 -11.71 5.76
N PRO A 67 11.11 -10.68 5.77
CA PRO A 67 10.18 -10.45 6.88
C PRO A 67 9.13 -11.57 7.01
N ARG A 68 8.53 -11.72 8.19
CA ARG A 68 7.34 -12.56 8.33
C ARG A 68 6.13 -11.83 7.73
N LEU A 69 5.07 -12.59 7.44
CA LEU A 69 3.85 -12.00 6.89
C LEU A 69 3.22 -10.96 7.82
N CYS A 70 3.27 -11.16 9.14
CA CYS A 70 2.81 -10.17 10.13
C CYS A 70 3.62 -8.88 10.06
N ASP A 71 4.93 -8.97 9.85
CA ASP A 71 5.82 -7.81 9.77
C ASP A 71 5.53 -7.02 8.48
N VAL A 72 5.37 -7.72 7.34
CA VAL A 72 4.97 -7.09 6.07
C VAL A 72 3.66 -6.30 6.24
N ARG A 73 2.65 -6.92 6.87
CA ARG A 73 1.37 -6.26 7.11
C ARG A 73 1.54 -4.99 7.95
N SER A 74 2.31 -5.08 9.03
CA SER A 74 2.60 -3.93 9.91
C SER A 74 3.27 -2.79 9.14
N LEU A 75 4.29 -3.10 8.33
CA LEU A 75 4.99 -2.11 7.51
C LEU A 75 4.06 -1.44 6.49
N LEU A 76 3.23 -2.22 5.79
CA LEU A 76 2.29 -1.68 4.81
C LEU A 76 1.28 -0.72 5.44
N GLN A 77 0.75 -1.06 6.63
CA GLN A 77 -0.14 -0.18 7.37
C GLN A 77 0.56 1.14 7.73
N ILE A 78 1.76 1.06 8.33
CA ILE A 78 2.53 2.26 8.72
C ILE A 78 2.81 3.17 7.52
N TYR A 79 3.16 2.58 6.37
CA TYR A 79 3.44 3.36 5.16
C TYR A 79 2.18 4.01 4.59
N GLN A 80 1.06 3.29 4.61
CA GLN A 80 -0.23 3.80 4.16
C GLN A 80 -0.70 4.97 5.03
N ASP A 81 -0.70 4.80 6.36
CA ASP A 81 -1.16 5.83 7.30
C ASP A 81 -0.39 7.15 7.09
N GLU A 82 0.93 7.07 6.94
CA GLU A 82 1.76 8.27 6.76
C GLU A 82 1.66 8.89 5.36
N ALA A 83 1.43 8.08 4.33
CA ALA A 83 1.17 8.61 2.99
C ALA A 83 -0.16 9.37 2.93
N GLU A 84 -1.17 8.92 3.67
CA GLU A 84 -2.48 9.58 3.77
C GLU A 84 -2.40 10.88 4.57
N GLU A 85 -1.71 10.89 5.72
CA GLU A 85 -1.49 12.12 6.51
C GLU A 85 -0.75 13.20 5.70
N GLN A 86 0.27 12.82 4.93
CA GLN A 86 1.00 13.76 4.07
C GLN A 86 0.17 14.31 2.91
N THR A 87 -0.85 13.58 2.48
CA THR A 87 -1.76 14.03 1.43
C THR A 87 -2.76 15.05 1.99
N GLN A 88 -3.23 14.87 3.23
CA GLN A 88 -4.16 15.82 3.88
C GLN A 88 -3.50 17.15 4.28
N LEU A 89 -2.19 17.16 4.55
CA LEU A 89 -1.46 18.38 4.94
C LEU A 89 -1.07 19.29 3.75
N LYS A 90 -1.25 18.83 2.50
CA LYS A 90 -0.88 19.57 1.27
C LYS A 90 -2.08 20.22 0.57
N LEU A 91 -3.28 20.17 1.16
CA LEU A 91 -4.52 20.81 0.72
C LEU A 91 -4.81 22.06 1.55
#